data_AF-A0A0C2YC48-F1
#
_entry.id   AF-A0A0C2YC48-F1
#
_cell.length_a   1.000
_cell.length_b   1.000
_cell.length_c   1.000
_cell.angle_alpha   90.00
_cell.angle_beta   90.00
_cell.angle_gamma   90.00
#
_symmetry.space_group_name_H-M   'P 1'
#
loop_
_entity.id
_entity.type
_entity.pdbx_description
1 polymer ?
#
loop_
_entity_poly.entity_id
_entity_poly.type
_entity_poly.pdbx_seq_one_letter_code
_entity_poly.pdbx_strand_id
1 'polypeptide(L)' 'FLVDQEGFRAAQPNFRFSRVARLRSSQHSRSPDTVMAQFRPIIRQAFHFHYAPFESPPVLRRVTVNDDETHDYVS' A
#
# COMPACT_ATOMS: atom_id res chain seq x y z
N PHE A 1 -7.80 -1.37 -8.90
CA PHE A 1 -6.77 -0.30 -8.83
C PHE A 1 -7.45 1.02 -8.51
N LEU A 2 -8.09 1.10 -7.34
CA LEU A 2 -8.99 2.20 -6.99
C LEU A 2 -8.30 3.33 -6.22
N VAL A 3 -7.12 3.06 -5.69
CA VAL A 3 -6.33 3.97 -4.88
C VAL A 3 -4.97 4.09 -5.55
N ASP A 4 -4.45 5.32 -5.64
CA ASP A 4 -3.08 5.56 -6.10
C ASP A 4 -2.09 4.70 -5.29
N GLN A 5 -1.41 3.80 -6.01
CA GLN A 5 -0.44 2.88 -5.41
C GLN A 5 0.80 3.63 -4.92
N GLU A 6 1.19 4.71 -5.58
CA GLU A 6 2.41 5.45 -5.23
C GLU A 6 2.20 6.18 -3.91
N GLY A 7 1.09 6.91 -3.76
CA GLY A 7 0.70 7.52 -2.50
C GLY A 7 0.61 6.51 -1.35
N PHE A 8 0.08 5.30 -1.60
CA PHE A 8 0.05 4.24 -0.59
C PHE A 8 1.45 3.74 -0.20
N ARG A 9 2.34 3.53 -1.18
CA ARG A 9 3.73 3.09 -0.93
C ARG A 9 4.56 4.15 -0.22
N ALA A 10 4.26 5.43 -0.44
CA ALA A 10 4.92 6.55 0.23
C ALA A 10 4.51 6.71 1.70
N ALA A 11 3.40 6.09 2.14
CA ALA A 11 2.97 6.17 3.53
C ALA A 11 3.96 5.44 4.45
N GLN A 12 4.60 6.19 5.37
CA GLN A 12 5.54 5.67 6.37
C GLN A 12 5.02 5.85 7.80
N PRO A 13 3.98 5.08 8.21
CA PRO A 13 3.46 5.16 9.56
C PRO A 13 4.44 4.58 10.59
N ASN A 14 4.67 5.31 11.69
CA ASN A 14 5.52 4.87 12.78
C ASN A 14 4.70 4.22 13.90
N PHE A 15 5.12 3.05 14.35
CA PHE A 15 4.48 2.30 15.42
C PHE A 15 5.45 2.03 16.57
N ARG A 16 4.90 2.01 17.79
CA ARG A 16 5.60 1.48 18.96
C ARG A 16 4.99 0.17 19.39
N PHE A 17 5.83 -0.73 19.89
CA PHE A 17 5.38 -1.92 20.58
C PHE A 17 4.51 -1.53 21.79
N SER A 18 3.40 -2.22 21.98
CA SER A 18 2.46 -1.96 23.07
C SER A 18 2.41 -3.10 24.07
N ARG A 19 2.17 -4.34 23.62
CA ARG A 19 2.10 -5.53 24.50
C ARG A 19 2.07 -6.81 23.69
N VAL A 20 2.20 -7.93 24.38
CA VAL A 20 1.88 -9.26 23.85
C VAL A 20 0.51 -9.69 24.39
N ALA A 21 -0.36 -10.20 23.52
CA ALA A 21 -1.68 -10.74 23.86
C ALA A 21 -1.75 -12.22 23.49
N ARG A 22 -2.45 -13.02 24.29
CA ARG A 22 -2.80 -14.40 23.93
C ARG A 22 -4.18 -14.40 23.29
N LEU A 23 -4.29 -14.80 22.03
CA LEU A 23 -5.59 -15.07 21.44
C LEU A 23 -6.09 -16.39 22.03
N ARG A 24 -7.19 -16.30 22.78
CA ARG A 24 -7.95 -17.47 23.19
C ARG A 24 -8.46 -18.12 21.90
N SER A 25 -8.07 -19.36 21.63
CA SER A 25 -8.69 -20.10 20.54
C SER A 25 -10.19 -20.21 20.85
N SER A 26 -11.02 -19.97 19.84
CA SER A 26 -12.41 -20.43 19.88
C SER A 26 -12.39 -21.91 20.27
N GLN A 27 -13.32 -22.35 21.13
CA GLN A 27 -13.35 -23.70 21.73
C GLN A 27 -13.30 -24.86 20.70
N HIS A 28 -13.40 -24.58 19.40
CA HIS A 28 -13.32 -25.55 18.31
C HIS A 28 -11.99 -25.58 17.53
N SER A 29 -11.05 -24.70 17.85
CA SER A 29 -9.73 -24.67 17.20
C SER A 29 -8.67 -25.32 18.09
N ARG A 30 -8.18 -26.50 17.69
CA ARG A 30 -6.99 -27.17 18.26
C ARG A 30 -5.67 -26.43 17.93
N SER A 31 -5.72 -25.14 17.61
CA SER A 31 -4.53 -24.34 17.35
C SER A 31 -3.78 -24.09 18.66
N PRO A 32 -2.44 -24.21 18.69
CA PRO A 32 -1.64 -23.82 19.85
C PRO A 32 -1.95 -22.37 20.25
N ASP A 33 -1.81 -22.08 21.55
CA ASP A 33 -1.98 -20.74 22.13
C ASP A 33 -1.31 -19.69 21.24
N THR A 34 -2.12 -18.95 20.48
CA THR A 34 -1.59 -18.00 19.50
C THR A 34 -1.19 -16.74 20.24
N VAL A 35 0.09 -16.39 20.15
CA VAL A 35 0.65 -15.20 20.78
C VAL A 35 0.72 -14.09 19.74
N MET A 36 0.15 -12.92 20.05
CA MET A 36 0.09 -11.76 19.17
C MET A 36 0.80 -10.56 19.81
N ALA A 37 1.84 -10.06 19.14
CA ALA A 37 2.43 -8.76 19.48
C ALA A 37 1.53 -7.64 18.94
N GLN A 38 1.17 -6.70 19.81
CA GLN A 38 0.35 -5.55 19.48
C GLN A 38 1.23 -4.30 19.39
N PHE A 39 1.03 -3.54 18.32
CA PHE A 39 1.68 -2.26 18.06
C PHE A 39 0.64 -1.16 17.98
N ARG A 40 1.01 0.07 18.36
CA ARG A 40 0.13 1.25 18.28
C ARG A 40 0.84 2.39 17.55
N PRO A 41 0.11 3.22 16.78
CA PRO A 41 0.70 4.39 16.16
C PRO A 41 1.36 5.28 17.22
N ILE A 42 2.58 5.76 16.94
CA ILE A 42 3.25 6.73 17.82
C ILE A 42 2.50 8.07 17.74
N ILE A 43 2.14 8.47 16.52
CA ILE A 43 1.38 9.68 16.21
C ILE A 43 0.25 9.28 15.25
N ARG A 44 -0.92 9.90 15.40
CA ARG A 44 -1.99 9.75 14.41
C ARG A 44 -1.62 10.56 13.16
N GLN A 45 -1.47 9.89 12.04
CA GLN A 45 -1.20 10.49 10.74
C GLN A 45 -2.41 10.24 9.82
N ALA A 46 -2.77 11.24 9.03
CA ALA A 46 -3.75 11.12 7.98
C ALA A 46 -3.04 11.14 6.62
N PHE A 47 -3.45 10.24 5.72
CA PHE A 47 -2.93 10.16 4.37
C PHE A 47 -4.11 10.34 3.41
N HIS A 48 -3.94 11.23 2.44
CA HIS A 48 -4.92 11.47 1.40
C HIS A 48 -4.47 10.69 0.17
N PHE A 49 -5.32 9.79 -0.30
CA PHE A 49 -5.05 9.03 -1.50
C PHE A 49 -5.99 9.49 -2.61
N HIS A 50 -5.44 9.57 -3.82
CA HIS A 50 -6.27 9.81 -4.99
C HIS A 50 -7.10 8.55 -5.28
N TYR A 51 -8.42 8.72 -5.33
CA TYR A 51 -9.37 7.69 -5.74
C TYR A 51 -9.93 8.07 -7.10
N ALA A 52 -9.46 7.42 -8.15
CA ALA A 52 -9.85 7.71 -9.52
C ALA A 52 -10.22 6.42 -10.27
N PRO A 53 -11.40 5.83 -9.99
CA PRO A 53 -11.87 4.59 -10.62
C PRO A 53 -11.98 4.67 -12.14
N PHE A 54 -12.06 5.89 -12.69
CA PHE A 54 -12.28 6.16 -14.11
C PHE A 54 -11.05 6.74 -14.80
N GLU A 55 -9.94 6.95 -14.09
CA GLU A 55 -8.67 7.29 -14.73
C GLU A 55 -8.02 6.02 -15.27
N SER A 56 -7.60 6.08 -16.53
CA SER A 56 -6.74 5.04 -17.09
C SER A 56 -5.41 5.02 -16.33
N PRO A 57 -4.85 3.84 -15.99
CA PRO A 57 -3.50 3.75 -15.44
C PRO A 57 -2.51 4.52 -16.32
N PRO A 58 -1.43 5.09 -15.75
CA PRO A 58 -0.40 5.73 -16.57
C PRO A 58 0.13 4.69 -17.58
N VAL A 59 -0.09 4.96 -18.87
CA VAL A 59 0.40 4.10 -19.96
C VAL A 59 1.65 4.75 -20.49
N LEU A 60 2.77 4.02 -20.42
CA LEU A 60 3.98 4.45 -21.10
C LEU A 60 3.74 4.36 -22.61
N ARG A 61 3.56 5.49 -23.29
CA ARG A 61 3.36 5.54 -24.74
C ARG A 61 4.69 5.90 -25.38
N ARG A 62 5.27 4.98 -26.15
CA ARG A 62 6.40 5.29 -27.03
C ARG A 62 5.85 6.12 -28.19
N VAL A 63 6.27 7.38 -28.28
CA VAL A 63 5.87 8.28 -29.36
C VAL A 63 7.04 8.41 -30.32
N THR A 64 6.86 7.91 -31.55
CA THR A 64 7.77 8.21 -32.67
C THR A 64 7.30 9.53 -33.28
N VAL A 65 8.18 10.53 -33.33
CA VAL A 65 7.87 11.84 -33.91
C VAL A 65 8.51 11.90 -35.29
N ASN A 66 7.75 12.20 -36.35
CA ASN A 66 8.25 12.35 -37.72
C ASN A 66 8.97 11.10 -38.30
N ASP A 67 8.58 9.89 -37.90
CA ASP A 67 9.28 8.63 -38.23
C ASP A 67 10.77 8.61 -37.83
N ASP A 68 11.18 9.52 -36.92
CA ASP A 68 12.52 9.53 -36.35
C ASP A 68 12.62 8.48 -35.23
N GLU A 69 13.23 7.34 -35.55
CA GLU A 69 13.51 6.26 -34.59
C GLU A 69 14.77 6.50 -33.74
N THR A 70 15.47 7.63 -33.92
CA THR A 70 16.70 7.90 -33.15
C THR A 70 16.42 8.35 -31.72
N HIS A 71 15.18 8.74 -31.41
CA HIS A 71 14.77 9.22 -30.09
C HIS A 71 13.45 8.59 -29.66
N ASP A 72 13.45 7.96 -28.48
CA ASP A 72 12.22 7.53 -27.83
C ASP A 72 11.72 8.63 -26.89
N TYR A 73 10.50 9.13 -27.12
CA TYR A 73 9.83 10.09 -26.25
C TYR A 73 8.78 9.40 -25.38
N VAL A 74 8.67 9.82 -24.13
CA VAL A 74 7.69 9.34 -23.15
C VAL A 74 6.75 10.48 -22.78
N SER A 75 5.43 10.27 -22.90
CA SER A 75 4.37 11.20 -22.47
C SER A 75 3.71 10.78 -21.18
#